data_AF-A0ABD3SA23-F1
#
_entry.id   AF-A0ABD3SA23-F1
#
_cell.length_a   1.000
_cell.length_b   1.000
_cell.length_c   1.000
_cell.angle_alpha   90.00
_cell.angle_beta   90.00
_cell.angle_gamma   90.00
#
_symmetry.space_group_name_H-M   'P 1'
#
loop_
_entity.id
_entity.type
_entity.pdbx_description
1 polymer ?
#
loop_
_entity_poly.entity_id
_entity_poly.type
_entity_poly.pdbx_seq_one_letter_code
_entity_poly.pdbx_strand_id
1 'polypeptide(L)'
;MRMFTYHLYKKGYLNDAACIPNDTFDFTPFEFSYGREYLKFAAEEFGKDHQEIAKWLYTSDLKSVARFGCPSLCQKSVYAAKYLRRCFRIEEHKVCQKCILKESCKLANKRYKKVDTKLYLVNVIRVLFMYALESTPQQLVVPKKVKISVNRVLEKVIHLSEELSHDDSSVPPSLRHI
;
A
#
# COMPACT_ATOMS: atom_id res chain seq x y z
N MET A 1 -1.76 -10.33 3.65
CA MET A 1 -2.14 -10.35 2.21
C MET A 1 -3.46 -11.07 1.96
N ARG A 2 -3.57 -12.38 2.26
CA ARG A 2 -4.81 -13.16 2.03
C ARG A 2 -6.10 -12.48 2.54
N MET A 3 -6.08 -11.96 3.77
CA MET A 3 -7.22 -11.22 4.33
C MET A 3 -7.62 -9.99 3.52
N PHE A 4 -6.65 -9.22 3.03
CA PHE A 4 -6.95 -8.04 2.21
C PHE A 4 -7.47 -8.45 0.84
N THR A 5 -6.92 -9.49 0.23
CA THR A 5 -7.44 -10.04 -1.03
C THR A 5 -8.88 -10.53 -0.88
N TYR A 6 -9.19 -11.20 0.24
CA TYR A 6 -10.55 -11.61 0.56
C TYR A 6 -11.49 -10.41 0.81
N HIS A 7 -10.99 -9.35 1.45
CA HIS A 7 -11.74 -8.10 1.61
C HIS A 7 -12.09 -7.48 0.25
N LEU A 8 -11.13 -7.41 -0.67
CA LEU A 8 -11.35 -6.92 -2.04
C LEU A 8 -12.38 -7.79 -2.79
N TYR A 9 -12.32 -9.12 -2.62
CA TYR A 9 -13.33 -10.04 -3.15
C TYR A 9 -14.72 -9.72 -2.61
N LYS A 10 -14.89 -9.65 -1.27
CA LYS A 10 -16.19 -9.31 -0.64
C LYS A 10 -16.75 -7.97 -1.10
N LYS A 11 -15.88 -6.99 -1.33
CA LYS A 11 -16.27 -5.64 -1.77
C LYS A 11 -16.45 -5.55 -3.30
N GLY A 12 -16.29 -6.63 -4.04
CA GLY A 12 -16.56 -6.71 -5.49
C GLY A 12 -15.44 -6.24 -6.40
N TYR A 13 -14.28 -5.82 -5.86
CA TYR A 13 -13.14 -5.33 -6.66
C TYR A 13 -12.47 -6.43 -7.52
N LEU A 14 -12.83 -7.70 -7.28
CA LEU A 14 -12.26 -8.85 -7.97
C LEU A 14 -13.29 -9.55 -8.89
N ASN A 15 -14.49 -9.01 -9.07
CA ASN A 15 -15.57 -9.66 -9.82
C ASN A 15 -15.24 -9.83 -11.32
N ASP A 16 -14.52 -8.87 -11.91
CA ASP A 16 -14.12 -8.93 -13.33
C ASP A 16 -12.83 -9.73 -13.56
N ALA A 17 -12.28 -10.35 -12.50
CA ALA A 17 -11.08 -11.16 -12.62
C ALA A 17 -11.41 -12.48 -13.33
N ALA A 18 -11.02 -12.60 -14.59
CA ALA A 18 -11.15 -13.85 -15.37
C ALA A 18 -10.53 -15.08 -14.68
N CYS A 19 -9.66 -14.87 -13.67
CA CYS A 19 -8.99 -15.91 -12.92
C CYS A 19 -9.73 -16.39 -11.65
N ILE A 20 -10.91 -15.86 -11.32
CA ILE A 20 -11.70 -16.32 -10.16
C ILE A 20 -12.87 -17.17 -10.67
N PRO A 21 -12.90 -18.48 -10.38
CA PRO A 21 -14.05 -19.33 -10.68
C PRO A 21 -15.29 -18.81 -9.94
N ASN A 22 -16.45 -18.81 -10.63
CA ASN A 22 -17.69 -18.31 -10.05
C ASN A 22 -18.00 -19.02 -8.70
N ASP A 23 -18.38 -18.20 -7.71
CA ASP A 23 -19.01 -18.56 -6.42
C ASP A 23 -18.11 -18.99 -5.24
N THR A 24 -16.79 -19.14 -5.38
CA THR A 24 -15.90 -19.39 -4.21
C THR A 24 -14.60 -18.58 -4.25
N PHE A 25 -14.20 -18.03 -3.10
CA PHE A 25 -12.93 -17.31 -3.00
C PHE A 25 -11.74 -18.28 -3.04
N ASP A 26 -10.96 -18.22 -4.10
CA ASP A 26 -9.66 -18.90 -4.22
C ASP A 26 -8.51 -17.88 -4.27
N PHE A 27 -7.50 -18.08 -3.42
CA PHE A 27 -6.31 -17.24 -3.40
C PHE A 27 -5.24 -17.69 -4.41
N THR A 28 -5.28 -18.95 -4.86
CA THR A 28 -4.28 -19.58 -5.73
C THR A 28 -3.96 -18.76 -6.99
N PRO A 29 -4.93 -18.12 -7.69
CA PRO A 29 -4.64 -17.29 -8.86
C PRO A 29 -3.67 -16.14 -8.58
N PHE A 30 -3.66 -15.63 -7.35
CA PHE A 30 -2.81 -14.52 -6.91
C PHE A 30 -1.40 -14.95 -6.51
N GLU A 31 -1.09 -16.24 -6.57
CA GLU A 31 0.28 -16.73 -6.41
C GLU A 31 1.11 -16.51 -7.69
N PHE A 32 0.45 -16.43 -8.84
CA PHE A 32 1.06 -16.21 -10.16
C PHE A 32 1.12 -14.73 -10.56
N SER A 33 2.02 -14.39 -11.50
CA SER A 33 2.29 -13.01 -11.93
C SER A 33 1.04 -12.28 -12.44
N TYR A 34 0.23 -12.91 -13.28
CA TYR A 34 -0.98 -12.31 -13.84
C TYR A 34 -1.98 -11.93 -12.75
N GLY A 35 -2.30 -12.86 -11.84
CA GLY A 35 -3.20 -12.57 -10.72
C GLY A 35 -2.64 -11.48 -9.80
N ARG A 36 -1.33 -11.47 -9.53
CA ARG A 36 -0.69 -10.40 -8.72
C ARG A 36 -0.84 -9.02 -9.35
N GLU A 37 -0.71 -8.89 -10.67
CA GLU A 37 -0.92 -7.61 -11.35
C GLU A 37 -2.38 -7.16 -11.28
N TYR A 38 -3.32 -8.07 -11.49
CA TYR A 38 -4.75 -7.77 -11.31
C TYR A 38 -5.06 -7.34 -9.88
N LEU A 39 -4.51 -8.05 -8.89
CA LEU A 39 -4.70 -7.73 -7.47
C LEU A 39 -4.12 -6.37 -7.09
N LYS A 40 -2.98 -5.96 -7.67
CA LYS A 40 -2.44 -4.60 -7.51
C LYS A 40 -3.39 -3.57 -8.08
N PHE A 41 -3.94 -3.82 -9.27
CA PHE A 41 -4.90 -2.92 -9.90
C PHE A 41 -6.16 -2.77 -9.03
N ALA A 42 -6.80 -3.86 -8.64
CA ALA A 42 -7.98 -3.87 -7.78
C ALA A 42 -7.75 -3.14 -6.45
N ALA A 43 -6.56 -3.31 -5.85
CA ALA A 43 -6.20 -2.61 -4.63
C ALA A 43 -5.97 -1.11 -4.84
N GLU A 44 -5.42 -0.71 -5.99
CA GLU A 44 -5.29 0.71 -6.34
C GLU A 44 -6.67 1.36 -6.54
N GLU A 45 -7.64 0.69 -7.16
CA GLU A 45 -9.03 1.16 -7.27
C GLU A 45 -9.67 1.30 -5.88
N PHE A 46 -9.57 0.28 -5.03
CA PHE A 46 -9.99 0.38 -3.62
C PHE A 46 -9.34 1.59 -2.92
N GLY A 47 -8.07 1.83 -3.19
CA GLY A 47 -7.34 2.96 -2.64
C GLY A 47 -7.82 4.34 -3.13
N LYS A 48 -8.49 4.41 -4.27
CA LYS A 48 -9.12 5.64 -4.78
C LYS A 48 -10.49 5.84 -4.17
N ASP A 49 -11.29 4.76 -4.12
CA ASP A 49 -12.68 4.79 -3.67
C ASP A 49 -12.80 5.05 -2.17
N HIS A 50 -11.80 4.62 -1.38
CA HIS A 50 -11.76 4.77 0.07
C HIS A 50 -10.74 5.80 0.56
N GLN A 51 -10.54 6.89 -0.20
CA GLN A 51 -9.53 7.90 0.10
C GLN A 51 -9.70 8.55 1.49
N GLU A 52 -10.92 8.58 2.04
CA GLU A 52 -11.21 9.03 3.41
C GLU A 52 -10.41 8.28 4.47
N ILE A 53 -10.08 6.99 4.25
CA ILE A 53 -9.29 6.15 5.16
C ILE A 53 -7.90 6.74 5.43
N ALA A 54 -7.32 7.43 4.45
CA ALA A 54 -5.94 7.90 4.52
C ALA A 54 -5.66 8.80 5.75
N LYS A 55 -6.64 9.56 6.23
CA LYS A 55 -6.44 10.50 7.34
C LYS A 55 -6.09 9.80 8.66
N TRP A 56 -6.43 8.51 8.81
CA TRP A 56 -6.12 7.72 10.01
C TRP A 56 -4.88 6.83 9.87
N LEU A 57 -4.14 6.97 8.77
CA LEU A 57 -2.95 6.14 8.48
C LEU A 57 -1.61 6.83 8.77
N TYR A 58 -1.59 8.00 9.44
CA TYR A 58 -0.35 8.59 9.97
C TYR A 58 0.19 7.82 11.18
N THR A 59 0.46 6.53 11.00
CA THR A 59 0.89 5.61 12.06
C THR A 59 2.41 5.43 12.07
N SER A 60 2.93 4.94 13.20
CA SER A 60 4.34 4.55 13.33
C SER A 60 4.71 3.42 12.36
N ASP A 61 3.79 2.50 12.08
CA ASP A 61 3.97 1.42 11.12
C ASP A 61 4.07 1.94 9.68
N LEU A 62 3.17 2.84 9.24
CA LEU A 62 3.30 3.40 7.88
C LEU A 62 4.57 4.25 7.75
N LYS A 63 4.96 4.97 8.81
CA LYS A 63 6.23 5.69 8.85
C LYS A 63 7.44 4.75 8.76
N SER A 64 7.36 3.56 9.36
CA SER A 64 8.37 2.50 9.25
C SER A 64 8.50 2.03 7.80
N VAL A 65 7.38 1.77 7.13
CA VAL A 65 7.35 1.41 5.70
C VAL A 65 7.97 2.51 4.83
N ALA A 66 7.61 3.77 5.05
CA ALA A 66 8.14 4.90 4.28
C ALA A 66 9.68 5.04 4.39
N ARG A 67 10.27 4.67 5.54
CA ARG A 67 11.71 4.72 5.79
C ARG A 67 12.52 3.60 5.15
N PHE A 68 11.88 2.52 4.72
CA PHE A 68 12.61 1.34 4.23
C PHE A 68 13.30 1.60 2.89
N GLY A 69 12.60 2.18 1.91
CA GLY A 69 13.19 2.45 0.59
C GLY A 69 12.15 2.54 -0.52
N CYS A 70 12.60 2.42 -1.77
CA CYS A 70 11.70 2.22 -2.90
C CYS A 70 11.42 0.72 -3.06
N PRO A 71 10.15 0.29 -3.27
CA PRO A 71 9.84 -1.13 -3.41
C PRO A 71 10.26 -1.72 -4.78
N SER A 72 10.48 -0.89 -5.79
CA SER A 72 10.95 -1.32 -7.11
C SER A 72 11.57 -0.14 -7.87
N LEU A 73 12.07 -0.41 -9.09
CA LEU A 73 12.55 0.61 -10.04
C LEU A 73 11.43 1.20 -10.91
N CYS A 74 10.20 0.66 -10.84
CA CYS A 74 9.07 1.19 -11.60
C CYS A 74 8.73 2.61 -11.15
N GLN A 75 8.56 3.52 -12.11
CA GLN A 75 8.32 4.94 -11.86
C GLN A 75 7.14 5.20 -10.91
N LYS A 76 6.01 4.49 -11.08
CA LYS A 76 4.83 4.63 -10.19
C LYS A 76 5.16 4.29 -8.75
N SER A 77 5.86 3.18 -8.53
CA SER A 77 6.27 2.68 -7.22
C SER A 77 7.29 3.59 -6.54
N VAL A 78 8.28 4.09 -7.31
CA VAL A 78 9.28 5.05 -6.83
C VAL A 78 8.61 6.35 -6.41
N TYR A 79 7.69 6.89 -7.22
CA TYR A 79 6.96 8.10 -6.86
C TYR A 79 6.12 7.92 -5.61
N ALA A 80 5.37 6.82 -5.50
CA ALA A 80 4.56 6.54 -4.31
C ALA A 80 5.42 6.47 -3.04
N ALA A 81 6.55 5.76 -3.07
CA ALA A 81 7.45 5.66 -1.92
C ALA A 81 8.07 7.02 -1.51
N LYS A 82 8.52 7.82 -2.48
CA LYS A 82 9.04 9.18 -2.25
C LYS A 82 7.97 10.12 -1.71
N TYR A 83 6.76 9.98 -2.22
CA TYR A 83 5.59 10.74 -1.78
C TYR A 83 5.22 10.40 -0.33
N LEU A 84 5.22 9.12 0.07
CA LEU A 84 5.01 8.74 1.47
C LEU A 84 6.06 9.38 2.37
N ARG A 85 7.33 9.37 1.98
CA ARG A 85 8.40 10.05 2.74
C ARG A 85 8.13 11.53 2.89
N ARG A 86 7.63 12.20 1.85
CA ARG A 86 7.21 13.61 1.91
C ARG A 86 6.09 13.82 2.94
N CYS A 87 5.06 12.97 2.95
CA CYS A 87 3.94 13.06 3.90
C CYS A 87 4.41 12.96 5.36
N PHE A 88 5.40 12.11 5.64
CA PHE A 88 5.99 11.94 6.98
C PHE A 88 7.15 12.89 7.30
N ARG A 89 7.44 13.88 6.43
CA ARG A 89 8.58 14.80 6.54
C ARG A 89 9.92 14.07 6.71
N ILE A 90 10.07 12.92 6.05
CA ILE A 90 11.31 12.15 6.00
C ILE A 90 12.19 12.73 4.90
N GLU A 91 13.46 12.96 5.22
CA GLU A 91 14.44 13.46 4.25
C GLU A 91 14.75 12.39 3.19
N GLU A 92 14.28 12.64 1.96
CA GLU A 92 14.41 11.70 0.84
C GLU A 92 15.85 11.24 0.61
N HIS A 93 16.81 12.17 0.70
CA HIS A 93 18.21 11.85 0.46
C HIS A 93 18.76 10.83 1.48
N LYS A 94 18.37 10.93 2.77
CA LYS A 94 18.84 10.02 3.82
C LYS A 94 18.36 8.59 3.60
N VAL A 95 17.15 8.43 3.05
CA VAL A 95 16.60 7.10 2.71
C VAL A 95 17.17 6.62 1.38
N CYS A 96 17.17 7.46 0.35
CA CYS A 96 17.63 7.07 -0.98
C CYS A 96 19.12 6.72 -1.00
N GLN A 97 19.96 7.39 -0.20
CA GLN A 97 21.39 7.08 -0.08
C GLN A 97 21.66 5.65 0.40
N LYS A 98 20.79 5.10 1.25
CA LYS A 98 20.87 3.73 1.78
C LYS A 98 20.04 2.74 0.97
N CYS A 99 19.38 3.18 -0.09
CA CYS A 99 18.50 2.32 -0.88
C CYS A 99 19.33 1.43 -1.81
N ILE A 100 19.18 0.11 -1.68
CA ILE A 100 19.87 -0.88 -2.52
C ILE A 100 19.58 -0.74 -4.02
N LEU A 101 18.47 -0.09 -4.38
CA LEU A 101 18.08 0.16 -5.76
C LEU A 101 18.62 1.49 -6.32
N LYS A 102 19.35 2.28 -5.53
CA LYS A 102 19.76 3.65 -5.86
C LYS A 102 20.52 3.71 -7.18
N GLU A 103 21.54 2.86 -7.35
CA GLU A 103 22.45 2.92 -8.49
C GLU A 103 21.73 2.68 -9.83
N SER A 104 20.64 1.91 -9.82
CA SER A 104 19.82 1.67 -11.02
C SER A 104 18.61 2.61 -11.14
N CYS A 105 18.39 3.51 -10.18
CA CYS A 105 17.18 4.33 -10.10
C CYS A 105 17.34 5.64 -10.87
N LYS A 106 16.59 5.80 -11.98
CA LYS A 106 16.51 7.05 -12.77
C LYS A 106 15.98 8.27 -11.99
N LEU A 107 15.43 8.03 -10.80
CA LEU A 107 14.90 9.05 -9.89
C LEU A 107 15.68 9.11 -8.57
N ALA A 108 16.91 8.59 -8.50
CA ALA A 108 17.75 8.65 -7.31
C ALA A 108 17.84 10.10 -6.78
N ASN A 109 17.67 10.26 -5.47
CA ASN A 109 17.68 11.53 -4.73
C ASN A 109 16.68 12.62 -5.18
N LYS A 110 15.90 12.40 -6.25
CA LYS A 110 14.86 13.33 -6.68
C LYS A 110 13.76 13.39 -5.62
N ARG A 111 13.48 14.60 -5.12
CA ARG A 111 12.40 14.85 -4.16
C ARG A 111 11.05 14.91 -4.85
N TYR A 112 9.99 14.57 -4.13
CA TYR A 112 8.64 14.84 -4.58
C TYR A 112 8.39 16.36 -4.55
N LYS A 113 7.95 16.95 -5.67
CA LYS A 113 7.91 18.41 -5.86
C LYS A 113 6.73 19.09 -5.15
N LYS A 114 5.60 18.42 -4.98
CA LYS A 114 4.44 19.06 -4.34
C LYS A 114 4.67 19.22 -2.84
N VAL A 115 4.27 20.38 -2.33
CA VAL A 115 4.39 20.73 -0.91
C VAL A 115 3.35 20.00 -0.07
N ASP A 116 2.23 19.61 -0.68
CA ASP A 116 1.09 18.94 -0.03
C ASP A 116 1.53 17.70 0.78
N THR A 117 1.10 17.68 2.04
CA THR A 117 1.33 16.58 2.98
C THR A 117 0.11 15.70 3.15
N LYS A 118 -1.04 16.01 2.52
CA LYS A 118 -2.22 15.15 2.47
C LYS A 118 -1.78 13.79 1.99
N LEU A 119 -2.20 12.73 2.70
CA LEU A 119 -1.93 11.34 2.36
C LEU A 119 -2.97 10.81 1.37
N TYR A 120 -2.53 10.20 0.27
CA TYR A 120 -3.38 9.56 -0.73
C TYR A 120 -3.32 8.05 -0.54
N LEU A 121 -4.46 7.42 -0.28
CA LEU A 121 -4.55 6.00 0.05
C LEU A 121 -4.03 5.14 -1.12
N VAL A 122 -4.33 5.50 -2.37
CA VAL A 122 -3.78 4.82 -3.55
C VAL A 122 -2.24 4.71 -3.53
N ASN A 123 -1.52 5.74 -3.05
CA ASN A 123 -0.05 5.68 -2.93
C ASN A 123 0.41 4.83 -1.75
N VAL A 124 -0.37 4.79 -0.65
CA VAL A 124 -0.14 3.89 0.47
C VAL A 124 -0.27 2.44 0.00
N ILE A 125 -1.42 2.09 -0.59
CA ILE A 125 -1.73 0.75 -1.08
C ILE A 125 -0.69 0.28 -2.09
N ARG A 126 -0.31 1.12 -3.06
CA ARG A 126 0.73 0.78 -4.04
C ARG A 126 2.04 0.35 -3.39
N VAL A 127 2.48 1.02 -2.32
CA VAL A 127 3.71 0.65 -1.62
C VAL A 127 3.52 -0.62 -0.79
N LEU A 128 2.42 -0.72 -0.05
CA LEU A 128 2.14 -1.88 0.80
C LEU A 128 2.07 -3.17 -0.02
N PHE A 129 1.37 -3.15 -1.16
CA PHE A 129 1.16 -4.33 -2.01
C PHE A 129 2.44 -4.83 -2.64
N MET A 130 3.36 -3.94 -3.00
CA MET A 130 4.66 -4.36 -3.51
C MET A 130 5.45 -5.17 -2.47
N TYR A 131 5.42 -4.74 -1.20
CA TYR A 131 6.09 -5.48 -0.12
C TYR A 131 5.31 -6.73 0.32
N ALA A 132 3.98 -6.66 0.36
CA ALA A 132 3.12 -7.76 0.80
C ALA A 132 3.09 -8.94 -0.19
N LEU A 133 3.13 -8.64 -1.49
CA LEU A 133 3.20 -9.64 -2.57
C LEU A 133 4.63 -10.06 -2.91
N GLU A 134 5.62 -9.57 -2.15
CA GLU A 134 7.06 -9.76 -2.44
C GLU A 134 7.40 -9.48 -3.92
N SER A 135 6.70 -8.52 -4.51
CA SER A 135 6.86 -8.08 -5.91
C SER A 135 8.04 -7.12 -6.04
N THR A 136 9.12 -7.41 -5.33
CA THR A 136 10.31 -6.57 -5.24
C THR A 136 11.44 -7.18 -6.07
N PRO A 137 12.41 -6.39 -6.56
CA PRO A 137 13.62 -6.94 -7.18
C PRO A 137 14.31 -7.93 -6.26
N GLN A 138 14.92 -9.00 -6.80
CA GLN A 138 15.55 -10.07 -6.00
C GLN A 138 16.61 -9.55 -5.02
N GLN A 139 17.35 -8.51 -5.39
CA GLN A 139 18.33 -7.87 -4.50
C GLN A 139 17.71 -7.15 -3.29
N LEU A 140 16.41 -6.87 -3.29
CA LEU A 140 15.71 -6.14 -2.21
C LEU A 140 15.10 -7.14 -1.22
N VAL A 141 15.87 -7.49 -0.19
CA VAL A 141 15.36 -8.27 0.95
C VAL A 141 14.54 -7.37 1.87
N VAL A 142 13.25 -7.67 2.01
CA VAL A 142 12.34 -6.92 2.90
C VAL A 142 12.49 -7.42 4.35
N PRO A 143 12.96 -6.59 5.31
CA PRO A 143 13.13 -7.02 6.69
C PRO A 143 11.81 -7.44 7.35
N LYS A 144 11.86 -8.42 8.26
CA LYS A 144 10.69 -8.92 9.01
C LYS A 144 9.91 -7.78 9.68
N LYS A 145 10.61 -6.79 10.25
CA LYS A 145 9.98 -5.61 10.87
C LYS A 145 9.13 -4.81 9.88
N VAL A 146 9.60 -4.65 8.64
CA VAL A 146 8.84 -3.96 7.59
C VAL A 146 7.63 -4.79 7.18
N LYS A 147 7.78 -6.12 7.02
CA LYS A 147 6.65 -7.03 6.73
C LYS A 147 5.55 -6.96 7.81
N ILE A 148 5.94 -6.92 9.09
CA ILE A 148 5.00 -6.74 10.22
C ILE A 148 4.27 -5.40 10.11
N SER A 149 4.99 -4.30 9.90
CA SER A 149 4.37 -2.98 9.73
C SER A 149 3.43 -2.93 8.52
N VAL A 150 3.79 -3.58 7.41
CA VAL A 150 2.91 -3.69 6.23
C VAL A 150 1.60 -4.39 6.59
N ASN A 151 1.66 -5.54 7.27
CA ASN A 151 0.46 -6.28 7.67
C ASN A 151 -0.44 -5.46 8.61
N ARG A 152 0.13 -4.81 9.63
CA ARG A 152 -0.63 -3.95 10.57
C ARG A 152 -1.33 -2.79 9.87
N VAL A 153 -0.68 -2.17 8.89
CA VAL A 153 -1.32 -1.08 8.12
C VAL A 153 -2.45 -1.65 7.25
N LEU A 154 -2.26 -2.80 6.61
CA LEU A 154 -3.32 -3.45 5.81
C LEU A 154 -4.52 -3.87 6.67
N GLU A 155 -4.29 -4.44 7.85
CA GLU A 155 -5.36 -4.77 8.82
C GLU A 155 -6.14 -3.53 9.24
N LYS A 156 -5.43 -2.43 9.54
CA LYS A 156 -6.09 -1.15 9.87
C LYS A 156 -6.93 -0.62 8.71
N VAL A 157 -6.46 -0.75 7.47
CA VAL A 157 -7.23 -0.33 6.28
C VAL A 157 -8.51 -1.14 6.14
N ILE A 158 -8.46 -2.46 6.34
CA ILE A 158 -9.65 -3.34 6.30
C ILE A 158 -10.65 -2.90 7.36
N HIS A 159 -10.22 -2.78 8.62
CA HIS A 159 -11.08 -2.39 9.74
C HIS A 159 -11.78 -1.05 9.50
N LEU A 160 -11.01 -0.03 9.07
CA LEU A 160 -11.58 1.30 8.78
C LEU A 160 -12.57 1.26 7.62
N SER A 161 -12.31 0.46 6.58
CA SER A 161 -13.23 0.27 5.46
C SER A 161 -14.54 -0.40 5.86
N GLU A 162 -14.49 -1.33 6.81
CA GLU A 162 -15.68 -1.98 7.37
C GLU A 162 -16.48 -1.00 8.22
N GLU A 163 -15.85 -0.29 9.14
CA GLU A 163 -16.49 0.70 10.02
C GLU A 163 -17.22 1.80 9.24
N LEU A 164 -16.57 2.34 8.19
CA LEU A 164 -17.13 3.43 7.39
C LEU A 164 -18.24 2.96 6.44
N SER A 165 -18.35 1.65 6.18
CA SER A 165 -19.44 1.12 5.36
C SER A 165 -20.76 0.92 6.11
N HIS A 166 -20.78 1.06 7.44
CA HIS A 166 -21.96 0.84 8.27
C HIS A 166 -22.51 2.12 8.92
N ASP A 167 -21.88 3.28 8.72
CA ASP A 167 -22.19 4.50 9.46
C ASP A 167 -22.10 5.75 8.55
N ASP A 168 -23.13 6.59 8.56
CA ASP A 168 -23.15 7.90 7.85
C ASP A 168 -22.17 8.92 8.47
N SER A 169 -21.54 8.57 9.59
CA SER A 169 -20.53 9.39 10.23
C SER A 169 -19.20 9.40 9.50
N SER A 170 -18.65 10.60 9.30
CA SER A 170 -17.30 10.80 8.75
C SER A 170 -16.13 10.37 9.66
N VAL A 171 -16.44 9.82 10.85
CA VAL A 171 -15.47 9.36 11.87
C VAL A 171 -15.78 7.91 12.32
N PRO A 172 -14.83 6.96 12.12
CA PRO A 172 -14.96 5.57 12.52
C PRO A 172 -15.21 5.42 14.03
N PRO A 173 -16.11 4.52 14.46
CA PRO A 173 -16.44 4.31 15.87
C PRO A 173 -15.22 4.05 16.76
N SER A 174 -14.27 3.24 16.31
CA SER A 174 -13.03 2.95 17.06
C SER A 174 -12.16 4.17 17.37
N LEU A 175 -12.38 5.29 16.69
CA LEU A 175 -11.59 6.51 16.81
C LEU A 175 -12.36 7.66 17.46
N ARG A 176 -13.58 7.45 17.95
CA ARG A 176 -14.41 8.51 18.59
C ARG A 176 -13.97 8.88 20.01
N HIS A 177 -13.11 8.06 20.63
CA HIS A 177 -12.71 8.19 22.04
C HIS A 177 -11.23 8.57 22.22
N ILE A 178 -10.54 8.95 21.15
CA ILE A 178 -9.14 9.42 21.16
C ILE A 178 -9.14 10.93 20.95
#